data_AF-A0A1Q4W8L1-F1
#
_entry.id   AF-A0A1Q4W8L1-F1
#
_cell.length_a   1.000
_cell.length_b   1.000
_cell.length_c   1.000
_cell.angle_alpha   90.00
_cell.angle_beta   90.00
_cell.angle_gamma   90.00
#
_symmetry.space_group_name_H-M   'P 1'
#
loop_
_entity.id
_entity.type
_entity.pdbx_description
1 polymer ?
#
loop_
_entity_poly.entity_id
_entity_poly.type
_entity_poly.pdbx_seq_one_letter_code
_entity_poly.pdbx_strand_id
1 'polypeptide(L)'
;MIGDLVIAGCSRRKALEAGLLPALERYAGGIAPQLHARFADHPHARSRIRFLSAAFGLVRADDLIASYDQRLDSDRVEGLRLIVNGQLRRDFTANGVPQRVLLVLEPDYLVLLADLLALPERPVLHWIPDPHGWPQAAAVLDEWRWP
;
A
#
# COMPACT_ATOMS: atom_id res chain seq x y z
N MET A 1 14.29 13.77 1.10
CA MET A 1 13.54 12.79 1.91
C MET A 1 12.20 12.60 1.23
N ILE A 2 11.77 11.36 0.97
CA ILE A 2 10.48 11.10 0.32
C ILE A 2 9.38 11.31 1.37
N GLY A 3 8.63 12.41 1.25
CA GLY A 3 7.49 12.72 2.12
C GLY A 3 6.19 12.04 1.67
N ASP A 4 6.12 11.62 0.42
CA ASP A 4 4.92 10.99 -0.16
C ASP A 4 4.75 9.53 0.30
N LEU A 5 3.61 8.95 -0.04
CA LEU A 5 3.25 7.58 0.33
C LEU A 5 2.68 6.83 -0.88
N VAL A 6 3.03 5.54 -1.02
CA VAL A 6 2.37 4.62 -1.95
C VAL A 6 1.55 3.62 -1.15
N ILE A 7 0.28 3.45 -1.51
CA ILE A 7 -0.59 2.39 -1.00
C ILE A 7 -1.06 1.54 -2.18
N ALA A 8 -0.57 0.32 -2.26
CA ALA A 8 -0.99 -0.65 -3.26
C ALA A 8 -1.97 -1.68 -2.66
N GLY A 9 -2.87 -2.22 -3.46
CA GLY A 9 -3.65 -3.39 -3.06
C GLY A 9 -2.74 -4.59 -2.80
N CYS A 10 -3.05 -5.38 -1.77
CA CYS A 10 -2.39 -6.66 -1.59
C CYS A 10 -2.64 -7.57 -2.80
N SER A 11 -1.71 -8.46 -3.13
CA SER A 11 -1.92 -9.43 -4.21
C SER A 11 -2.53 -10.73 -3.69
N ARG A 12 -3.51 -11.28 -4.41
CA ARG A 12 -3.94 -12.67 -4.21
C ARG A 12 -2.82 -13.66 -4.53
N ARG A 13 -2.00 -13.36 -5.55
CA ARG A 13 -0.87 -14.19 -5.93
C ARG A 13 0.30 -13.93 -4.97
N LYS A 14 0.72 -14.95 -4.24
CA LYS A 14 1.88 -14.88 -3.36
C LYS A 14 3.06 -15.69 -3.92
N ALA A 15 4.27 -15.31 -3.51
CA ALA A 15 5.47 -16.09 -3.70
C ALA A 15 5.29 -17.49 -3.04
N LEU A 16 5.77 -18.55 -3.72
CA LEU A 16 5.54 -19.95 -3.33
C LEU A 16 6.45 -20.40 -2.17
N GLU A 17 7.49 -19.62 -1.89
CA GLU A 17 8.46 -19.85 -0.84
C GLU A 17 7.76 -19.96 0.52
N ALA A 18 8.04 -21.07 1.20
CA ALA A 18 7.56 -21.31 2.55
C ALA A 18 8.19 -20.32 3.55
N GLY A 19 7.49 -20.05 4.65
CA GLY A 19 7.99 -19.20 5.74
C GLY A 19 7.50 -17.76 5.67
N LEU A 20 8.26 -16.84 6.27
CA LEU A 20 7.97 -15.41 6.26
C LEU A 20 8.81 -14.72 5.19
N LEU A 21 8.20 -13.81 4.44
CA LEU A 21 8.90 -12.94 3.50
C LEU A 21 8.44 -11.50 3.74
N PRO A 22 9.28 -10.49 3.47
CA PRO A 22 8.81 -9.12 3.50
C PRO A 22 7.68 -8.95 2.48
N ALA A 23 6.72 -8.08 2.81
CA ALA A 23 5.45 -8.01 2.09
C ALA A 23 5.64 -7.72 0.59
N LEU A 24 6.61 -6.87 0.24
CA LEU A 24 6.93 -6.52 -1.14
C LEU A 24 7.41 -7.73 -1.96
N GLU A 25 8.15 -8.64 -1.33
CA GLU A 25 8.64 -9.90 -1.90
C GLU A 25 7.56 -11.00 -1.84
N ARG A 26 6.69 -10.97 -0.82
CA ARG A 26 5.60 -11.94 -0.67
C ARG A 26 4.53 -11.76 -1.75
N TYR A 27 4.20 -10.52 -2.12
CA TYR A 27 3.17 -10.26 -3.13
C TYR A 27 3.73 -10.39 -4.54
N ALA A 28 3.24 -11.39 -5.28
CA ALA A 28 3.76 -11.73 -6.61
C ALA A 28 2.83 -11.26 -7.75
N GLY A 29 1.84 -10.40 -7.49
CA GLY A 29 0.92 -9.88 -8.51
C GLY A 29 0.53 -8.43 -8.27
N GLY A 30 -0.40 -7.91 -9.06
CA GLY A 30 -0.65 -6.47 -9.14
C GLY A 30 0.62 -5.72 -9.56
N ILE A 31 0.87 -4.56 -8.96
CA ILE A 31 2.10 -3.78 -9.17
C ILE A 31 3.27 -4.17 -8.25
N ALA A 32 3.10 -5.12 -7.33
CA ALA A 32 4.11 -5.45 -6.34
C ALA A 32 5.46 -5.90 -6.96
N PRO A 33 5.51 -6.78 -7.98
CA PRO A 33 6.77 -7.16 -8.62
C PRO A 33 7.53 -5.97 -9.23
N GLN A 34 6.82 -4.99 -9.76
CA GLN A 34 7.41 -3.79 -10.37
C GLN A 34 7.89 -2.81 -9.31
N LEU A 35 7.14 -2.64 -8.21
CA LEU A 35 7.61 -1.91 -7.04
C LEU A 35 8.88 -2.55 -6.47
N HIS A 36 8.93 -3.89 -6.38
CA HIS A 36 10.11 -4.62 -5.92
C HIS A 36 11.31 -4.35 -6.84
N ALA A 37 11.12 -4.52 -8.16
CA ALA A 37 12.17 -4.28 -9.15
C ALA A 37 12.68 -2.84 -9.13
N ARG A 38 11.78 -1.85 -8.99
CA ARG A 38 12.15 -0.42 -8.98
C ARG A 38 12.87 -0.02 -7.70
N PHE A 39 12.46 -0.55 -6.54
CA PHE A 39 12.91 -0.04 -5.24
C PHE A 39 13.82 -1.00 -4.46
N ALA A 40 14.33 -2.08 -5.07
CA ALA A 40 15.20 -3.05 -4.43
C ALA A 40 16.36 -2.40 -3.65
N ASP A 41 17.05 -1.44 -4.27
CA ASP A 41 18.21 -0.74 -3.70
C ASP A 41 17.86 0.60 -3.04
N HIS A 42 16.57 0.88 -2.81
CA HIS A 42 16.08 2.16 -2.30
C HIS A 42 15.32 1.99 -0.96
N PRO A 43 16.00 1.68 0.15
CA PRO A 43 15.35 1.38 1.44
C PRO A 43 14.49 2.53 1.97
N HIS A 44 14.88 3.78 1.72
CA HIS A 44 14.06 4.94 2.08
C HIS A 44 12.75 5.00 1.29
N ALA A 45 12.76 4.68 -0.01
CA ALA A 45 11.54 4.61 -0.81
C ALA A 45 10.66 3.43 -0.37
N ARG A 46 11.25 2.25 -0.14
CA ARG A 46 10.56 1.07 0.40
C ARG A 46 9.84 1.37 1.71
N SER A 47 10.47 2.15 2.59
CA SER A 47 9.86 2.55 3.88
C SER A 47 8.56 3.37 3.73
N ARG A 48 8.30 3.92 2.54
CA ARG A 48 7.11 4.71 2.17
C ARG A 48 6.11 3.92 1.30
N ILE A 49 6.28 2.61 1.18
CA ILE A 49 5.33 1.73 0.49
C ILE A 49 4.50 0.96 1.53
N ARG A 50 3.18 0.96 1.34
CA ARG A 50 2.22 0.18 2.11
C ARG A 50 1.40 -0.70 1.18
N PHE A 51 0.98 -1.85 1.69
CA PHE A 51 0.03 -2.74 1.04
C PHE A 51 -1.25 -2.80 1.86
N LEU A 52 -2.39 -2.53 1.22
CA LEU A 52 -3.70 -2.66 1.81
C LEU A 52 -4.20 -4.11 1.69
N SER A 53 -4.24 -4.81 2.82
CA SER A 53 -4.54 -6.22 2.98
C SER A 53 -5.87 -6.43 3.72
N ALA A 54 -6.71 -7.32 3.18
CA ALA A 54 -7.93 -7.75 3.87
C ALA A 54 -7.63 -8.50 5.18
N ALA A 55 -6.47 -9.14 5.29
CA ALA A 55 -6.06 -9.89 6.49
C ALA A 55 -5.49 -8.99 7.58
N PHE A 56 -4.69 -7.99 7.21
CA PHE A 56 -3.83 -7.26 8.15
C PHE A 56 -4.05 -5.74 8.18
N GLY A 57 -4.94 -5.21 7.33
CA GLY A 57 -5.04 -3.76 7.10
C GLY A 57 -3.84 -3.28 6.29
N LEU A 58 -3.15 -2.24 6.74
CA LEU A 58 -1.95 -1.73 6.11
C LEU A 58 -0.70 -2.47 6.60
N VAL A 59 0.04 -3.01 5.64
CA VAL A 59 1.31 -3.72 5.84
C VAL A 59 2.44 -2.90 5.20
N ARG A 60 3.59 -2.77 5.85
CA ARG A 60 4.77 -2.11 5.27
C ARG A 60 5.44 -3.04 4.26
N ALA A 61 6.13 -2.48 3.28
CA ALA A 61 6.87 -3.27 2.29
C ALA A 61 7.83 -4.30 2.92
N ASP A 62 8.45 -3.95 4.05
CA ASP A 62 9.45 -4.80 4.72
C ASP A 62 8.86 -5.64 5.88
N ASP A 63 7.55 -5.58 6.14
CA ASP A 63 6.94 -6.41 7.18
C ASP A 63 6.94 -7.88 6.76
N LEU A 64 7.46 -8.74 7.64
CA LEU A 64 7.53 -10.18 7.41
C LEU A 64 6.14 -10.82 7.51
N ILE A 65 5.63 -11.35 6.40
CA ILE A 65 4.33 -12.00 6.31
C ILE A 65 4.40 -13.41 5.72
N ALA A 66 3.58 -14.31 6.27
CA ALA A 66 3.35 -15.64 5.73
C ALA A 66 2.48 -15.57 4.46
N SER A 67 2.43 -16.68 3.72
CA SER A 67 1.42 -16.85 2.69
C SER A 67 0.02 -16.94 3.32
N TYR A 68 -0.98 -16.35 2.66
CA TYR A 68 -2.38 -16.35 3.07
C TYR A 68 -3.28 -16.12 1.84
N ASP A 69 -4.53 -16.57 1.90
CA ASP A 69 -5.59 -16.21 0.95
C ASP A 69 -6.79 -15.69 1.73
N GLN A 70 -6.99 -14.36 1.71
CA GLN A 70 -8.12 -13.73 2.35
C GLN A 70 -8.61 -12.57 1.50
N ARG A 71 -9.87 -12.65 1.08
CA ARG A 71 -10.56 -11.58 0.38
C ARG A 71 -11.19 -10.61 1.37
N LEU A 72 -11.47 -9.39 0.90
CA LEU A 72 -12.30 -8.46 1.65
C LEU A 72 -13.72 -9.03 1.73
N ASP A 73 -14.26 -9.01 2.95
CA ASP A 73 -15.56 -9.53 3.32
C ASP A 73 -16.37 -8.36 3.88
N SER A 74 -17.62 -8.21 3.43
CA SER A 74 -18.52 -7.11 3.82
C SER A 74 -18.67 -7.01 5.33
N ASP A 75 -18.74 -8.15 6.02
CA ASP A 75 -18.98 -8.20 7.46
C ASP A 75 -17.77 -7.70 8.26
N ARG A 76 -16.59 -7.67 7.64
CA ARG A 76 -15.33 -7.23 8.25
C ARG A 76 -14.93 -5.82 7.86
N VAL A 77 -15.61 -5.18 6.91
CA VAL A 77 -15.23 -3.87 6.36
C VAL A 77 -15.06 -2.83 7.45
N GLU A 78 -16.04 -2.69 8.35
CA GLU A 78 -16.01 -1.64 9.37
C GLU A 78 -14.86 -1.86 10.37
N GLY A 79 -14.72 -3.08 10.90
CA GLY A 79 -13.62 -3.42 11.81
C GLY A 79 -12.25 -3.22 11.15
N LEU A 80 -12.12 -3.61 9.88
CA LEU A 80 -10.87 -3.44 9.13
C LEU A 80 -10.57 -1.97 8.83
N ARG A 81 -11.58 -1.15 8.51
CA ARG A 81 -11.43 0.30 8.33
C ARG A 81 -10.88 0.96 9.59
N LEU A 82 -11.41 0.62 10.78
CA LEU A 82 -10.90 1.14 12.05
C LEU A 82 -9.43 0.76 12.29
N ILE A 83 -9.04 -0.47 11.94
CA ILE A 83 -7.65 -0.94 12.02
C ILE A 83 -6.75 -0.12 11.07
N VAL A 84 -7.17 0.04 9.81
CA VAL A 84 -6.44 0.80 8.78
C VAL A 84 -6.27 2.26 9.19
N ASN A 85 -7.32 2.90 9.70
CA ASN A 85 -7.26 4.27 10.22
C ASN A 85 -6.25 4.36 11.38
N GLY A 86 -6.33 3.45 12.36
CA GLY A 86 -5.37 3.40 13.46
C GLY A 86 -3.92 3.23 13.00
N GLN A 87 -3.68 2.42 11.97
CA GLN A 87 -2.36 2.23 11.35
C GLN A 87 -1.88 3.50 10.63
N LEU A 88 -2.73 4.16 9.83
CA LEU A 88 -2.39 5.42 9.16
C LEU A 88 -2.03 6.50 10.16
N ARG A 89 -2.82 6.68 11.23
CA ARG A 89 -2.55 7.68 12.27
C ARG A 89 -1.21 7.45 12.95
N ARG A 90 -0.87 6.19 13.26
CA ARG A 90 0.46 5.85 13.80
C ARG A 90 1.57 6.13 12.79
N ASP A 91 1.37 5.79 11.53
CA ASP A 91 2.35 6.05 10.47
C ASP A 91 2.62 7.54 10.29
N PHE A 92 1.57 8.36 10.29
CA PHE A 92 1.69 9.81 10.14
C PHE A 92 2.27 10.49 11.37
N THR A 93 2.00 9.97 12.57
CA THR A 93 2.65 10.45 13.80
C THR A 93 4.16 10.20 13.75
N ALA A 94 4.58 9.05 13.22
CA ALA A 94 5.99 8.67 13.17
C ALA A 94 6.76 9.35 12.01
N ASN A 95 6.10 9.58 10.86
CA ASN A 95 6.77 9.99 9.62
C ASN A 95 6.29 11.34 9.05
N GLY A 96 5.32 11.99 9.71
CA GLY A 96 4.60 13.13 9.17
C GLY A 96 3.47 12.72 8.21
N VAL A 97 2.48 13.61 8.07
CA VAL A 97 1.40 13.43 7.09
C VAL A 97 1.97 13.63 5.69
N PRO A 98 1.76 12.68 4.75
CA PRO A 98 2.26 12.83 3.38
C PRO A 98 1.58 13.99 2.68
N GLN A 99 2.30 14.69 1.79
CA GLN A 99 1.69 15.70 0.93
C GLN A 99 0.90 15.06 -0.21
N ARG A 100 1.38 13.93 -0.72
CA ARG A 100 0.77 13.18 -1.81
C ARG A 100 0.71 11.70 -1.48
N VAL A 101 -0.38 11.04 -1.88
CA VAL A 101 -0.55 9.60 -1.74
C VAL A 101 -0.97 9.00 -3.06
N LEU A 102 -0.18 8.02 -3.54
CA LEU A 102 -0.50 7.24 -4.72
C LEU A 102 -1.24 5.97 -4.28
N LEU A 103 -2.48 5.83 -4.72
CA LEU A 103 -3.34 4.67 -4.46
C LEU A 103 -3.39 3.81 -5.72
N VAL A 104 -2.99 2.54 -5.63
CA VAL A 104 -3.09 1.58 -6.75
C VAL A 104 -3.84 0.34 -6.26
N LEU A 105 -5.16 0.38 -6.33
CA LEU A 105 -6.03 -0.60 -5.71
C LEU A 105 -7.43 -0.58 -6.32
N GLU A 106 -8.10 -1.73 -6.28
CA GLU A 106 -9.46 -1.92 -6.76
C GLU A 106 -10.47 -1.06 -5.98
N PRO A 107 -11.56 -0.57 -6.63
CA PRO A 107 -12.55 0.30 -6.00
C PRO A 107 -13.11 -0.21 -4.66
N ASP A 108 -13.35 -1.52 -4.55
CA ASP A 108 -13.93 -2.14 -3.35
C ASP A 108 -13.08 -1.92 -2.08
N TYR A 109 -11.78 -1.68 -2.23
CA TYR A 109 -10.88 -1.44 -1.11
C TYR A 109 -10.79 0.03 -0.69
N LEU A 110 -11.31 0.98 -1.48
CA LEU A 110 -11.31 2.40 -1.12
C LEU A 110 -12.09 2.69 0.16
N VAL A 111 -13.12 1.90 0.46
CA VAL A 111 -13.93 2.06 1.68
C VAL A 111 -13.07 1.98 2.95
N LEU A 112 -12.00 1.20 2.92
CA LEU A 112 -11.07 1.05 4.04
C LEU A 112 -10.20 2.30 4.26
N LEU A 113 -10.12 3.18 3.25
CA LEU A 113 -9.36 4.42 3.26
C LEU A 113 -10.27 5.65 3.39
N ALA A 114 -11.56 5.49 3.71
CA ALA A 114 -12.49 6.62 3.79
C ALA A 114 -12.03 7.70 4.80
N ASP A 115 -11.35 7.31 5.88
CA ASP A 115 -10.82 8.26 6.86
C ASP A 115 -9.59 9.03 6.36
N LEU A 116 -8.82 8.44 5.43
CA LEU A 116 -7.72 9.14 4.75
C LEU A 116 -8.27 10.32 3.93
N LEU A 117 -9.44 10.13 3.29
CA LEU A 117 -10.14 11.17 2.53
C LEU A 117 -10.66 12.30 3.42
N ALA A 118 -10.90 12.02 4.71
CA ALA A 118 -11.46 12.95 5.67
C ALA A 118 -10.40 13.72 6.48
N LEU A 119 -9.10 13.52 6.21
CA LEU A 119 -8.04 14.19 6.95
C LEU A 119 -8.09 15.72 6.80
N PRO A 120 -7.88 16.48 7.89
CA PRO A 120 -7.79 17.95 7.83
C PRO A 120 -6.68 18.45 6.90
N GLU A 121 -5.55 17.75 6.85
CA GLU A 121 -4.37 18.09 6.05
C GLU A 121 -4.58 17.90 4.54
N ARG A 122 -5.61 17.12 4.15
CA ARG A 122 -6.04 16.89 2.75
C ARG A 122 -4.87 16.57 1.80
N PRO A 123 -4.17 15.45 1.99
CA PRO A 123 -3.14 15.02 1.04
C PRO A 123 -3.72 14.92 -0.38
N VAL A 124 -2.91 15.26 -1.39
CA VAL A 124 -3.30 15.06 -2.78
C VAL A 124 -3.32 13.56 -3.07
N LEU A 125 -4.46 13.04 -3.48
CA LEU A 125 -4.61 11.63 -3.79
C LEU A 125 -4.59 11.43 -5.30
N HIS A 126 -3.67 10.58 -5.76
CA HIS A 126 -3.68 10.05 -7.12
C HIS A 126 -4.13 8.60 -7.07
N TRP A 127 -5.31 8.30 -7.62
CA TRP A 127 -5.87 6.94 -7.58
C TRP A 127 -5.87 6.29 -8.96
N ILE A 128 -5.29 5.09 -9.01
CA ILE A 128 -5.30 4.18 -10.13
C ILE A 128 -6.17 2.96 -9.72
N PRO A 129 -7.37 2.79 -10.29
CA PRO A 129 -8.30 1.74 -9.89
C PRO A 129 -7.89 0.34 -10.35
N ASP A 130 -6.96 0.25 -11.31
CA ASP A 130 -6.42 -1.01 -11.79
C ASP A 130 -5.21 -1.44 -10.94
N PRO A 131 -5.28 -2.55 -10.18
CA PRO A 131 -4.14 -3.06 -9.42
C PRO A 131 -2.97 -3.51 -10.31
N HIS A 132 -3.14 -3.58 -11.63
CA HIS A 132 -2.09 -3.85 -12.62
C HIS A 132 -1.61 -2.60 -13.36
N GLY A 133 -2.10 -1.41 -13.00
CA GLY A 133 -1.81 -0.12 -13.64
C GLY A 133 -0.41 0.43 -13.38
N TRP A 134 0.64 -0.40 -13.54
CA TRP A 134 2.03 0.00 -13.34
C TRP A 134 2.48 1.13 -14.26
N PRO A 135 2.17 1.17 -15.57
CA PRO A 135 2.61 2.29 -16.42
C PRO A 135 2.16 3.65 -15.90
N GLN A 136 0.92 3.75 -15.41
CA GLN A 136 0.36 4.95 -14.81
C GLN A 136 1.02 5.25 -13.46
N ALA A 137 1.21 4.22 -12.62
CA ALA A 137 1.85 4.38 -11.32
C ALA A 137 3.29 4.86 -11.46
N ALA A 138 4.05 4.28 -12.40
CA ALA A 138 5.42 4.67 -12.72
C ALA A 138 5.49 6.13 -13.18
N ALA A 139 4.59 6.57 -14.07
CA ALA A 139 4.55 7.95 -14.53
C ALA A 139 4.33 8.95 -13.38
N VAL A 140 3.46 8.61 -12.43
CA VAL A 140 3.24 9.43 -11.22
C VAL A 140 4.48 9.45 -10.32
N LEU A 141 5.10 8.29 -10.11
CA LEU A 141 6.34 8.18 -9.32
C LEU A 141 7.48 8.99 -9.94
N ASP A 142 7.59 8.99 -11.27
CA ASP A 142 8.57 9.78 -12.02
C ASP A 142 8.29 11.29 -11.89
N GLU A 143 7.02 11.72 -12.03
CA GLU A 143 6.60 13.10 -11.78
C GLU A 143 6.95 13.54 -10.35
N TRP A 144 6.80 12.63 -9.39
CA TRP A 144 7.09 12.87 -7.99
C TRP A 144 8.57 12.75 -7.64
N ARG A 145 9.41 12.39 -8.63
CA ARG A 145 10.87 12.19 -8.50
C ARG A 145 11.23 11.12 -7.46
N TRP A 146 10.42 10.07 -7.38
CA TRP A 146 10.82 8.85 -6.70
C TRP A 146 11.97 8.19 -7.48
N PRO A 147 12.92 7.53 -6.81
CA PRO A 147 14.05 6.88 -7.47
C PRO A 147 13.62 5.78 -8.44
#